data_AF-A0A924S8U5-F1
#
_entry.id   AF-A0A924S8U5-F1
#
_cell.length_a   1.000
_cell.length_b   1.000
_cell.length_c   1.000
_cell.angle_alpha   90.00
_cell.angle_beta   90.00
_cell.angle_gamma   90.00
#
_symmetry.space_group_name_H-M   'P 1'
#
loop_
_entity.id
_entity.type
_entity.pdbx_description
1 polymer ?
#
loop_
_entity_poly.entity_id
_entity_poly.type
_entity_poly.pdbx_seq_one_letter_code
_entity_poly.pdbx_strand_id
1 'polypeptide(L)' 'MTRAEAQRAALSAGPRVALARADSAAARARVLTATALPNPTLSASYSKSPPQKHLTFELPVDAPWLRGPRVAAARASNRV' A
#
# COMPACT_ATOMS: atom_id res chain seq x y z
N MET A 1 12.38 -39.67 -10.19
CA MET A 1 12.30 -38.33 -9.55
C MET A 1 13.49 -38.13 -8.65
N THR A 2 14.21 -37.04 -8.85
CA THR A 2 15.28 -36.61 -7.94
C THR A 2 14.70 -35.84 -6.75
N ARG A 3 15.44 -35.77 -5.63
CA ARG A 3 15.03 -34.98 -4.45
C ARG A 3 14.73 -33.51 -4.81
N ALA A 4 15.54 -32.93 -5.71
CA ALA A 4 15.38 -31.55 -6.16
C ALA A 4 14.08 -31.34 -6.96
N GLU A 5 13.71 -32.30 -7.81
CA GLU A 5 12.42 -32.29 -8.53
C GLU A 5 11.23 -32.37 -7.58
N ALA A 6 11.30 -33.26 -6.58
CA ALA A 6 10.23 -33.41 -5.59
C ALA A 6 10.03 -32.12 -4.77
N GLN A 7 11.12 -31.45 -4.37
CA GLN A 7 11.04 -30.16 -3.68
C GLN A 7 10.44 -29.07 -4.57
N ARG A 8 10.87 -28.97 -5.84
CA ARG A 8 10.35 -27.97 -6.77
C ARG A 8 8.86 -28.17 -7.04
N ALA A 9 8.44 -29.42 -7.22
CA ALA A 9 7.02 -29.79 -7.38
C ALA A 9 6.20 -29.46 -6.13
N ALA A 10 6.74 -29.73 -4.93
CA ALA A 10 6.08 -29.38 -3.67
C ALA A 10 5.95 -27.86 -3.48
N LEU A 11 6.94 -27.07 -3.90
CA LEU A 11 6.91 -25.61 -3.84
C LEU A 11 5.99 -24.98 -4.89
N SER A 12 5.78 -25.65 -6.03
CA SER A 12 4.89 -25.17 -7.09
C SER A 12 3.42 -25.54 -6.84
N ALA A 13 3.15 -26.71 -6.23
CA ALA A 13 1.80 -27.24 -6.04
C ALA A 13 1.23 -27.06 -4.61
N GLY A 14 2.08 -26.75 -3.63
CA GLY A 14 1.68 -26.73 -2.22
C GLY A 14 0.84 -25.50 -1.84
N PRO A 15 -0.37 -25.66 -1.26
CA PRO A 15 -1.23 -24.53 -0.87
C PRO A 15 -0.59 -23.63 0.22
N ARG A 16 0.28 -24.18 1.07
CA ARG A 16 1.01 -23.40 2.09
C ARG A 16 1.97 -22.37 1.48
N VAL A 17 2.56 -22.66 0.32
CA VAL A 17 3.44 -21.70 -0.37
C VAL A 17 2.62 -20.57 -0.99
N ALA A 18 1.44 -20.88 -1.53
CA ALA A 18 0.52 -19.86 -2.03
C ALA A 18 0.05 -18.93 -0.90
N LEU A 19 -0.30 -19.49 0.27
CA LEU A 19 -0.66 -18.71 1.45
C LEU A 19 0.49 -17.82 1.92
N ALA A 20 1.70 -18.37 2.09
CA ALA A 20 2.87 -17.60 2.50
C ALA A 20 3.22 -16.46 1.53
N ARG A 21 3.00 -16.66 0.21
CA ARG A 21 3.14 -15.60 -0.80
C ARG A 21 2.09 -14.50 -0.62
N ALA A 22 0.84 -14.87 -0.37
CA ALA A 22 -0.24 -13.91 -0.12
C ALA A 22 0.06 -13.08 1.15
N ASP A 23 0.50 -13.72 2.23
CA ASP A 23 0.88 -13.04 3.47
C ASP A 23 2.05 -12.07 3.24
N SER A 24 3.06 -12.51 2.48
CA SER A 24 4.20 -11.66 2.09
C SER A 24 3.77 -10.45 1.25
N ALA A 25 2.83 -10.65 0.32
CA ALA A 25 2.28 -9.57 -0.49
C ALA A 25 1.48 -8.57 0.35
N ALA A 26 0.66 -9.06 1.28
CA ALA A 26 -0.10 -8.23 2.22
C ALA A 26 0.84 -7.43 3.14
N ALA A 27 1.87 -8.07 3.69
CA ALA A 27 2.91 -7.43 4.49
C ALA A 27 3.61 -6.29 3.73
N ARG A 28 3.97 -6.54 2.46
CA ARG A 28 4.57 -5.52 1.58
C ARG A 28 3.59 -4.37 1.31
N ALA A 29 2.32 -4.67 1.04
CA ALA A 29 1.29 -3.66 0.81
C ALA A 29 1.14 -2.72 2.02
N ARG A 30 1.12 -3.26 3.25
CA ARG A 30 1.03 -2.45 4.48
C ARG A 30 2.16 -1.42 4.60
N VAL A 31 3.40 -1.84 4.31
CA VAL A 31 4.57 -0.93 4.37
C VAL A 31 4.50 0.12 3.25
N LEU A 32 4.08 -0.26 2.05
CA LEU A 32 3.89 0.68 0.94
C LEU A 32 2.83 1.73 1.31
N THR A 33 1.68 1.31 1.84
CA THR A 33 0.63 2.24 2.27
C THR A 33 1.10 3.16 3.40
N ALA A 34 1.82 2.63 4.39
CA ALA A 34 2.34 3.45 5.50
C ALA A 34 3.40 4.47 5.07
N THR A 35 4.08 4.23 3.94
CA THR A 35 5.10 5.13 3.39
C THR A 35 4.55 6.08 2.32
N ALA A 36 3.35 5.83 1.80
CA ALA A 36 2.72 6.67 0.79
C ALA A 36 2.43 8.08 1.35
N LEU A 37 2.65 9.09 0.51
CA LEU A 37 2.18 10.44 0.77
C LEU A 37 0.78 10.58 0.18
N PRO A 38 -0.15 11.26 0.86
CA PRO A 38 -1.46 11.47 0.29
C PRO A 38 -1.35 12.36 -0.95
N ASN A 39 -2.07 11.99 -2.01
CA ASN A 39 -2.01 12.71 -3.27
C ASN A 39 -2.75 14.05 -3.15
N PRO A 40 -2.20 15.16 -3.69
CA PRO A 40 -2.95 16.40 -3.79
C PRO A 40 -4.11 16.24 -4.77
N THR A 41 -5.20 16.97 -4.55
CA THR A 41 -6.35 17.01 -5.45
C THR A 41 -6.42 18.37 -6.13
N LEU A 42 -6.73 18.37 -7.43
CA LEU A 42 -7.04 19.58 -8.18
C LEU A 42 -8.43 19.37 -8.79
N SER A 43 -9.37 20.22 -8.41
CA SER A 43 -10.72 20.19 -8.96
C SER A 43 -11.04 21.51 -9.64
N ALA A 44 -11.67 21.44 -10.80
CA ALA A 44 -12.22 22.57 -11.50
C ALA A 44 -13.74 22.40 -11.54
N SER A 45 -14.49 23.42 -11.15
CA SER A 45 -15.95 23.38 -11.22
C SER A 45 -16.48 24.64 -11.89
N TYR A 46 -17.67 24.50 -12.46
CA TYR A 46 -18.35 25.58 -13.17
C TYR A 46 -19.71 25.83 -12.53
N SER A 47 -19.99 27.09 -12.18
CA SER A 47 -21.29 27.54 -11.71
C SER A 47 -21.91 28.52 -12.70
N LYS A 48 -23.24 28.54 -12.78
CA LYS A 48 -23.97 29.51 -13.59
C LYS A 48 -23.97 30.91 -12.95
N SER A 49 -23.89 30.98 -11.62
CA SER A 49 -23.78 32.25 -10.88
C SER A 49 -22.32 32.74 -10.85
N PRO A 50 -22.07 34.07 -10.92
CA PRO A 50 -20.73 34.62 -10.76
C PRO A 50 -20.22 34.42 -9.31
N PRO A 51 -18.96 34.02 -9.10
CA PRO A 51 -17.95 33.65 -10.11
C PRO A 51 -18.25 32.28 -10.74
N GLN A 52 -18.17 32.19 -12.08
CA GLN A 52 -18.60 31.01 -12.83
C GLN A 52 -17.57 29.88 -12.91
N LYS A 53 -16.27 30.18 -12.74
CA LYS A 53 -15.19 29.19 -12.81
C LYS A 53 -14.53 29.11 -11.46
N HIS A 54 -14.46 27.90 -10.91
CA HIS A 54 -13.81 27.62 -9.65
C HIS A 54 -12.67 26.64 -9.87
N LEU A 55 -11.57 26.88 -9.19
CA LEU A 55 -10.42 25.98 -9.14
C LEU A 55 -10.07 25.79 -7.68
N THR A 56 -10.07 24.55 -7.22
CA THR A 56 -9.71 24.17 -5.86
C THR A 56 -8.51 23.24 -5.92
N PHE A 57 -7.47 23.58 -5.17
CA PHE A 57 -6.31 22.74 -4.96
C PHE A 57 -6.23 22.36 -3.50
N GLU A 58 -6.32 21.07 -3.19
CA GLU A 58 -6.24 20.56 -1.83
C GLU A 58 -4.93 19.83 -1.65
N LEU A 59 -4.11 20.32 -0.72
CA LEU A 59 -2.87 19.68 -0.30
C LEU A 59 -3.09 19.04 1.07
N PRO A 60 -3.16 17.71 1.15
CA PRO A 60 -3.27 17.02 2.44
C PRO A 60 -1.95 17.16 3.22
N VAL A 61 -2.00 17.93 4.32
CA VAL A 61 -0.88 18.09 5.24
C VAL A 61 -1.06 17.12 6.40
N ASP A 62 -0.34 16.01 6.35
CA ASP A 62 -0.30 15.05 7.46
C ASP A 62 0.74 15.51 8.49
N ALA A 63 0.51 15.24 9.79
CA ALA A 63 1.43 15.70 10.81
C ALA A 63 2.80 15.02 10.63
N PRO A 64 3.90 15.76 10.41
CA PRO A 64 5.15 15.19 9.93
C PRO A 64 5.76 14.16 10.90
N TRP A 65 5.45 14.26 12.19
CA TRP A 65 5.88 13.33 13.24
C TRP A 65 5.08 12.01 13.31
N LEU A 66 3.90 11.91 12.68
CA LEU A 66 3.08 10.69 12.70
C LEU A 66 3.50 9.63 11.68
N ARG A 67 4.32 10.00 10.68
CA ARG A 67 4.74 9.08 9.61
C ARG A 67 5.73 8.05 10.11
N GLY A 68 6.72 8.46 10.91
CA GLY A 68 7.74 7.58 11.47
C GLY A 68 7.13 6.42 12.28
N PRO A 69 6.28 6.70 13.30
CA PRO A 69 5.59 5.68 14.08
C PRO A 69 4.71 4.73 13.25
N ARG A 70 3.96 5.24 12.25
CA ARG A 70 3.14 4.39 11.36
C ARG A 70 3.98 3.41 10.55
N VAL A 71 5.10 3.85 9.99
CA VAL A 71 6.02 2.98 9.25
C VAL A 71 6.68 1.96 10.17
N ALA A 72 7.07 2.37 11.39
CA ALA A 72 7.64 1.46 12.38
C ALA A 72 6.64 0.39 12.81
N ALA A 73 5.38 0.76 13.08
CA ALA A 73 4.31 -0.17 13.39
C ALA A 73 4.04 -1.16 12.25
N ALA A 74 3.95 -0.69 10.99
CA ALA A 74 3.75 -1.55 9.82
C ALA A 74 4.90 -2.56 9.63
N ARG A 75 6.15 -2.16 9.95
CA ARG A 75 7.31 -3.07 9.93
C ARG A 75 7.28 -4.07 11.08
N ALA A 76 6.85 -3.65 12.27
CA ALA A 76 6.75 -4.54 13.43
C ALA A 76 5.68 -5.63 13.24
N SER A 77 4.52 -5.28 12.66
CA SER A 77 3.45 -6.22 12.32
C SER A 77 3.84 -7.27 11.26
N ASN A 78 4.94 -7.06 10.54
CA ASN A 78 5.45 -7.99 9.54
C ASN A 78 6.53 -8.95 10.08
N ARG A 79 6.91 -8.84 11.36
CA ARG A 79 7.93 -9.69 12.01
C ARG A 79 7.34 -10.85 12.83
N VAL A 80 6.01 -10.97 12.88
CA VAL A 80 5.28 -12.03 13.59
C VAL A 80 4.83 -13.07 12.57
#